data_AF-A0A0L0NRH3-F1
#
_entry.id   AF-A0A0L0NRH3-F1
#
_cell.length_a   1.000
_cell.length_b   1.000
_cell.length_c   1.000
_cell.angle_alpha   90.00
_cell.angle_beta   90.00
_cell.angle_gamma   90.00
#
_symmetry.space_group_name_H-M   'P 1'
#
loop_
_entity.id
_entity.type
_entity.pdbx_description
1 polymer ?
#
loop_
_entity_poly.entity_id
_entity_poly.type
_entity_poly.pdbx_seq_one_letter_code
_entity_poly.pdbx_strand_id
1 'polypeptide(L)'
;MMEYLKCMKFTENKNAPNCRILAKNYLQCRMDNQLMEKSDWDSLGLVNLPGDSAETKTDTSGPADQHSKGQESSQLQNSKTSA
;
A
#
# COMPACT_ATOMS: atom_id res chain seq x y z
N MET A 1 4.22 12.88 -14.21
CA MET A 1 4.75 11.55 -13.82
C MET A 1 6.03 11.65 -12.99
N MET A 2 7.03 12.40 -13.45
CA MET A 2 8.34 12.51 -12.79
C MET A 2 8.28 13.22 -11.42
N GLU A 3 7.25 14.02 -11.19
CA GLU A 3 7.03 14.77 -9.95
C GLU A 3 6.91 13.83 -8.76
N TYR A 4 6.20 12.70 -8.91
CA TYR A 4 6.10 11.69 -7.86
C TYR A 4 7.47 11.10 -7.51
N LEU A 5 8.26 10.72 -8.52
CA LEU A 5 9.60 10.15 -8.32
C LEU A 5 10.55 11.16 -7.66
N LYS A 6 10.48 12.43 -8.06
CA LYS A 6 11.22 13.52 -7.41
C LYS A 6 10.80 13.69 -5.96
N CYS A 7 9.50 13.65 -5.68
CA CYS A 7 8.95 13.74 -4.33
C CYS A 7 9.45 12.59 -3.45
N MET A 8 9.37 11.35 -3.92
CA MET A 8 9.87 10.18 -3.20
C MET A 8 11.36 10.30 -2.91
N LYS A 9 12.16 10.75 -3.87
CA LYS A 9 13.59 11.00 -3.63
C LYS A 9 13.82 12.07 -2.56
N PHE A 10 13.06 13.16 -2.62
CA PHE A 10 13.16 14.26 -1.65
C PHE A 10 12.74 13.84 -0.24
N THR A 11 11.72 12.99 -0.12
CA THR A 11 11.23 12.49 1.17
C THR A 11 11.95 11.24 1.64
N GLU A 12 13.08 10.87 1.02
CA GLU A 12 13.87 9.68 1.36
C GLU A 12 13.04 8.39 1.31
N ASN A 13 12.14 8.31 0.34
CA ASN A 13 11.17 7.23 0.12
C ASN A 13 10.17 7.03 1.27
N LYS A 14 9.99 8.02 2.14
CA LYS A 14 8.94 8.01 3.16
C LYS A 14 7.57 8.24 2.52
N ASN A 15 6.53 7.61 3.07
CA ASN A 15 5.13 7.79 2.66
C ASN A 15 4.58 9.17 3.10
N ALA A 16 5.08 10.22 2.46
CA ALA A 16 4.75 11.59 2.83
C ALA A 16 3.45 12.07 2.19
N PRO A 17 2.58 12.82 2.91
CA PRO A 17 1.29 13.29 2.39
C PRO A 17 1.39 14.08 1.07
N ASN A 18 2.44 14.88 0.90
CA ASN A 18 2.71 15.66 -0.31
C ASN A 18 3.10 14.80 -1.53
N CYS A 19 3.57 13.56 -1.34
CA CYS A 19 3.79 12.64 -2.45
C CYS A 19 2.53 11.85 -2.81
N ARG A 20 1.62 11.64 -1.86
CA ARG A 20 0.36 10.90 -2.09
C ARG A 20 -0.52 11.58 -3.16
N ILE A 21 -0.57 12.92 -3.16
CA ILE A 21 -1.31 13.68 -4.20
C ILE A 21 -0.75 13.47 -5.61
N LEU A 22 0.54 13.13 -5.73
CA LEU A 22 1.19 12.83 -7.01
C LEU A 22 1.10 11.34 -7.37
N ALA A 23 0.90 10.47 -6.36
CA ALA A 23 0.92 9.03 -6.49
C ALA A 23 -0.24 8.51 -7.36
N LYS A 24 -1.44 9.10 -7.26
CA LYS A 24 -2.62 8.65 -8.03
C LYS A 24 -2.36 8.67 -9.54
N ASN A 25 -1.91 9.81 -10.07
CA ASN A 25 -1.54 9.95 -11.49
C ASN A 25 -0.37 9.04 -11.88
N TYR A 26 0.59 8.83 -10.96
CA TYR A 26 1.72 7.95 -11.21
C TYR A 26 1.31 6.48 -11.34
N LEU A 27 0.52 5.99 -10.39
CA LEU A 27 0.06 4.60 -10.38
C LEU A 27 -0.92 4.33 -11.51
N GLN A 28 -1.83 5.27 -11.81
CA GLN A 28 -2.75 5.15 -12.94
C GLN A 28 -1.99 4.93 -14.27
N CYS A 29 -1.00 5.77 -14.55
CA CYS A 29 -0.19 5.62 -15.77
C CYS A 29 0.53 4.27 -15.82
N ARG A 30 1.03 3.75 -14.69
CA ARG A 30 1.63 2.40 -14.67
C ARG A 30 0.62 1.31 -14.97
N MET A 31 -0.60 1.40 -14.43
CA MET A 31 -1.68 0.45 -14.69
C MET A 31 -2.13 0.49 -16.15
N ASP A 32 -2.26 1.69 -16.74
CA ASP A 32 -2.68 1.87 -18.13
C ASP A 32 -1.64 1.34 -19.13
N ASN A 33 -0.37 1.39 -18.76
CA ASN A 33 0.73 0.83 -19.55
C ASN A 33 1.07 -0.62 -19.17
N GLN A 34 0.23 -1.30 -18.38
CA GLN A 34 0.44 -2.69 -17.97
C GLN A 34 1.79 -2.93 -17.25
N LEU A 35 2.33 -1.89 -16.59
CA LEU A 35 3.55 -1.95 -15.76
C LEU A 35 3.25 -2.24 -14.27
N MET A 36 1.98 -2.44 -13.96
CA MET A 36 1.43 -2.81 -12.66
C MET A 36 0.02 -3.39 -12.87
N GLU A 37 -0.37 -4.34 -12.01
CA GLU A 37 -1.77 -4.82 -11.96
C GLU A 37 -2.71 -3.67 -11.57
N LYS A 38 -3.93 -3.68 -12.11
CA LYS A 38 -4.96 -2.70 -11.71
C LYS A 38 -5.39 -2.98 -10.27
N SER A 39 -5.51 -1.92 -9.47
CA SER A 39 -5.96 -1.99 -8.08
C SER A 39 -6.81 -0.78 -7.74
N ASP A 40 -7.73 -0.96 -6.79
CA ASP A 40 -8.61 0.12 -6.35
C ASP A 40 -7.87 1.13 -5.47
N TRP A 41 -8.29 2.40 -5.54
CA TRP A 41 -7.64 3.48 -4.81
C TRP A 41 -7.71 3.30 -3.30
N ASP A 42 -8.81 2.77 -2.77
CA ASP A 42 -8.98 2.42 -1.36
C ASP A 42 -7.92 1.43 -0.87
N SER A 43 -7.65 0.37 -1.66
CA SER A 43 -6.65 -0.65 -1.34
C SER A 43 -5.22 -0.08 -1.30
N LEU A 44 -4.96 0.94 -2.12
CA LEU A 44 -3.69 1.67 -2.17
C LEU A 44 -3.62 2.81 -1.14
N GLY A 45 -4.67 2.99 -0.34
CA GLY A 45 -4.82 4.08 0.60
C GLY A 45 -4.91 5.46 -0.07
N LEU A 46 -5.21 5.57 -1.35
CA LEU A 46 -5.29 6.84 -2.07
C LEU A 46 -6.71 7.43 -2.04
N VAL A 47 -7.26 7.55 -0.83
CA VAL A 47 -8.59 8.12 -0.56
C VAL A 47 -8.49 9.43 0.23
N ASN A 48 -9.50 10.29 0.09
CA ASN A 48 -9.58 11.59 0.79
C ASN A 48 -8.39 12.53 0.51
N LEU A 49 -7.89 12.56 -0.73
CA LEU A 49 -6.82 13.48 -1.09
C LEU A 49 -7.36 14.90 -1.34
N PRO A 50 -6.60 15.94 -0.95
CA PRO A 50 -6.98 17.32 -1.24
C PRO A 50 -6.96 17.54 -2.76
N GLY A 51 -8.11 17.93 -3.31
CA GLY A 51 -8.30 18.15 -4.76
C GLY A 51 -9.08 17.04 -5.48
N ASP A 52 -9.38 15.93 -4.82
CA ASP A 52 -10.39 14.96 -5.28
C ASP A 52 -11.78 15.53 -4.97
N SER A 53 -12.32 16.35 -5.87
CA SER A 53 -13.72 16.80 -5.81
C SER A 53 -14.63 15.61 -6.11
N ALA A 54 -14.96 14.86 -5.07
CA ALA A 54 -16.09 13.92 -4.95
C ALA A 54 -16.60 13.31 -6.27
N GLU A 55 -15.90 12.32 -6.81
CA GLU A 55 -16.59 11.22 -7.49
C GLU A 55 -16.82 10.10 -6.47
N THR A 56 -17.96 10.19 -5.80
CA THR A 56 -18.57 9.06 -5.10
C THR A 56 -18.84 7.96 -6.11
N LYS A 57 -17.95 6.97 -6.19
CA LYS A 57 -18.29 5.63 -6.66
C LYS A 57 -18.01 4.67 -5.53
N THR A 58 -18.97 4.64 -4.61
CA THR A 58 -19.20 3.50 -3.75
C THR A 58 -19.57 2.32 -4.67
N ASP A 59 -18.61 1.48 -5.02
CA ASP A 59 -18.92 0.10 -5.42
C ASP A 59 -18.46 -0.81 -4.29
N THR A 60 -19.39 -1.09 -3.39
CA THR A 60 -19.26 -2.17 -2.42
C THR A 60 -19.40 -3.48 -3.17
N SER A 61 -18.30 -4.20 -3.37
CA SER A 61 -18.30 -5.60 -3.83
C SER A 61 -17.11 -6.37 -3.26
N GLY A 62 -17.28 -7.02 -2.10
CA GLY A 62 -16.51 -8.24 -1.74
C GLY A 62 -15.88 -8.28 -0.35
N PRO A 63 -16.19 -9.29 0.49
CA PRO A 63 -15.81 -9.32 1.90
C PRO A 63 -14.34 -9.71 2.11
N ALA A 64 -13.81 -9.24 3.24
CA ALA A 64 -12.59 -9.76 3.84
C ALA A 64 -12.69 -11.28 4.01
N ASP A 65 -11.95 -12.04 3.20
CA ASP A 65 -11.68 -13.44 3.47
C ASP A 65 -10.50 -13.55 4.45
N GLN A 66 -10.83 -13.92 5.67
CA GLN A 66 -9.89 -14.43 6.65
C GLN A 66 -9.42 -15.81 6.20
N HIS A 67 -8.11 -15.94 5.91
CA HIS A 67 -7.43 -17.21 6.12
C HIS A 67 -6.41 -17.08 7.26
N SER A 68 -6.88 -17.43 8.45
CA SER A 68 -6.06 -17.93 9.56
C SER A 68 -6.02 -19.46 9.55
N LYS A 69 -4.81 -20.01 9.73
CA LYS A 69 -4.40 -21.30 10.38
C LYS A 69 -3.34 -21.99 9.52
N GLY A 70 -2.10 -22.17 9.97
CA GLY A 70 -1.60 -23.04 11.06
C GLY A 70 -0.27 -23.62 10.52
N GLN A 71 0.72 -24.15 11.25
CA GLN A 71 0.93 -24.64 12.61
C GLN A 71 2.47 -24.58 12.83
N GLU A 72 2.93 -24.15 14.00
CA GLU A 72 3.57 -25.00 15.02
C GLU A 72 4.77 -25.82 14.51
N SER A 73 5.97 -25.48 15.00
CA SER A 73 7.04 -26.44 15.18
C SER A 73 7.82 -26.09 16.44
N SER A 74 7.60 -26.97 17.41
CA SER A 74 8.17 -27.14 18.72
C SER A 74 9.60 -26.66 18.95
N GLN A 75 9.76 -26.05 20.13
CA GLN A 75 10.76 -26.36 21.16
C GLN A 75 12.09 -26.98 20.68
N LEU A 76 13.18 -26.28 20.96
CA LEU A 76 14.29 -26.91 21.67
C LEU A 76 14.73 -26.02 22.83
N GLN A 77 14.46 -26.53 24.03
CA GLN A 77 14.85 -25.96 25.30
C GLN A 77 16.29 -26.37 25.61
N ASN A 78 17.22 -25.43 25.63
CA ASN A 78 18.51 -25.67 26.28
C ASN A 78 18.86 -24.49 27.19
N SER A 79 18.22 -24.49 28.36
CA SER A 79 18.77 -23.91 29.58
C SER A 79 20.10 -24.58 29.95
N LYS A 80 20.94 -23.84 30.70
CA LYS A 80 22.15 -24.22 31.47
C LYS A 80 23.43 -23.60 30.87
N THR A 81 24.26 -22.83 31.57
CA THR A 81 24.39 -22.54 33.00
C THR A 81 25.38 -21.37 33.17
N SER A 82 25.12 -20.48 34.13
CA SER A 82 26.10 -19.55 34.70
C SER A 82 27.28 -20.28 35.34
N ALA A 83 28.50 -19.87 34.99
CA ALA A 83 29.64 -19.76 35.91
C ALA A 83 30.71 -18.88 35.26
#